data_AF-R1ELJ8-F1
#
_entry.id   AF-R1ELJ8-F1
#
_cell.length_a   1.000
_cell.length_b   1.000
_cell.length_c   1.000
_cell.angle_alpha   90.00
_cell.angle_beta   90.00
_cell.angle_gamma   90.00
#
_symmetry.space_group_name_H-M   'P 1'
#
loop_
_entity.id
_entity.type
_entity.pdbx_description
1 polymer ?
#
loop_
_entity_poly.entity_id
_entity_poly.type
_entity_poly.pdbx_seq_one_letter_code
_entity_poly.pdbx_strand_id
1 'polypeptide(L)'
;MAAQNGETFQIPKTMKAIRYNKIKDWSLVEMPVPTPKPHEVLVKIKSCGICGTDLHIHNGDFDSRMPVVTGHESSGIVVAIGNAVKREFQLGEKVTADNSELCGWCHYCRKGQPLYCENFQAHGVHLDGGFAEYCAYPAEKLFKFTQLSWTEAALFESASCAVHGLDRIRPAPGSSILVVGAGPTGLCLAQLLRRNGGAHLVLASNAGPKMALAKQLDAADEYVELPRGGDQAAAWAALRTRYPYGFDVVVEATGAHALLETAMGFCTRGGTLVYYGVYPKEAVVAVAPAKVFGDELTLIGSFSEMYCLPRAVHYLETRKVDVYVQLVAWSNPVPDQWKGYKGLIREGYVFGMACFASIGGLLFGYTPTTTHRHPEANNPSYDQGVISGVLVMTNFGKHFPTLASDPTLQGWMVSVLTLGAMAGALLNGPIADRLSRRWSLLAANVIFLCGSAVQCAARTTAHIFVGRAVAGVAVGMLSMGVPLYLGELAPPNIRGALVALQQLAITYQELFVVHHLSKRLMIACLLQIIQQFTGINAII
;
A
#
# COMPACT_ATOMS: atom_id res chain seq x y z
N MET A 1 -33.08 -21.26 -22.97
CA MET A 1 -33.99 -20.09 -22.95
C MET A 1 -33.19 -18.86 -23.31
N ALA A 2 -33.74 -18.03 -24.19
CA ALA A 2 -33.05 -16.92 -24.84
C ALA A 2 -32.63 -15.83 -23.85
N ALA A 3 -31.40 -15.33 -24.01
CA ALA A 3 -30.85 -14.22 -23.24
C ALA A 3 -31.73 -12.98 -23.38
N GLN A 4 -32.25 -12.46 -22.26
CA GLN A 4 -33.12 -11.28 -22.28
C GLN A 4 -32.40 -9.95 -22.57
N ASN A 5 -31.09 -9.93 -22.85
CA ASN A 5 -30.38 -8.68 -23.18
C ASN A 5 -29.38 -8.76 -24.35
N GLY A 6 -29.36 -9.81 -25.18
CA GLY A 6 -28.58 -9.81 -26.44
C GLY A 6 -27.05 -9.59 -26.36
N GLU A 7 -26.48 -9.31 -25.18
CA GLU A 7 -25.05 -9.12 -24.98
C GLU A 7 -24.36 -10.48 -24.93
N THR A 8 -23.82 -10.91 -26.08
CA THR A 8 -22.83 -11.97 -26.11
C THR A 8 -21.50 -11.39 -25.64
N PHE A 9 -21.08 -11.72 -24.41
CA PHE A 9 -19.73 -11.41 -23.95
C PHE A 9 -18.72 -12.10 -24.88
N GLN A 10 -17.85 -11.33 -25.53
CA GLN A 10 -16.72 -11.89 -26.25
C GLN A 10 -15.69 -12.37 -25.22
N ILE A 11 -15.67 -13.68 -24.98
CA ILE A 11 -14.72 -14.33 -24.08
C ILE A 11 -13.44 -14.62 -24.89
N PRO A 12 -12.27 -14.10 -24.48
CA PRO A 12 -11.02 -14.35 -25.17
C PRO A 12 -10.57 -15.82 -24.99
N LYS A 13 -9.71 -16.31 -25.89
CA LYS A 13 -9.13 -17.67 -25.76
C LYS A 13 -8.18 -17.77 -24.57
N THR A 14 -7.48 -16.68 -24.28
CA THR A 14 -6.49 -16.56 -23.20
C THR A 14 -6.84 -15.39 -22.28
N MET A 15 -6.31 -15.44 -21.07
CA MET A 15 -6.42 -14.42 -20.03
C MET A 15 -5.11 -14.29 -19.28
N LYS A 16 -4.95 -13.15 -18.61
CA LYS A 16 -3.89 -12.93 -17.62
C LYS A 16 -4.29 -13.47 -16.25
N ALA A 17 -3.32 -14.04 -15.53
CA ALA A 17 -3.48 -14.48 -14.16
C ALA A 17 -2.17 -14.38 -13.36
N ILE A 18 -2.26 -14.17 -12.05
CA ILE A 18 -1.13 -14.31 -11.12
C ILE A 18 -1.09 -15.77 -10.68
N ARG A 19 -0.09 -16.50 -11.18
CA ARG A 19 0.06 -17.93 -10.90
C ARG A 19 1.30 -18.18 -10.08
N TYR A 20 1.12 -18.91 -8.99
CA TYR A 20 2.21 -19.53 -8.26
C TYR A 20 2.54 -20.87 -8.92
N ASN A 21 3.80 -21.04 -9.33
CA ASN A 21 4.31 -22.33 -9.79
C ASN A 21 4.84 -23.14 -8.60
N LYS A 22 5.44 -22.45 -7.63
CA LYS A 22 5.90 -22.96 -6.33
C LYS A 22 5.81 -21.84 -5.29
N ILE A 23 5.99 -22.17 -4.01
CA ILE A 23 6.12 -21.18 -2.93
C ILE A 23 7.19 -20.14 -3.30
N LYS A 24 6.85 -18.84 -3.16
CA LYS A 24 7.67 -17.66 -3.56
C LYS A 24 8.03 -17.56 -5.06
N ASP A 25 7.63 -18.52 -5.89
CA ASP A 25 7.79 -18.49 -7.35
C ASP A 25 6.44 -18.24 -8.01
N TRP A 26 6.17 -16.96 -8.26
CA TRP A 26 4.94 -16.49 -8.89
C TRP A 26 5.26 -15.56 -10.07
N SER A 27 4.39 -15.57 -11.07
CA SER A 27 4.48 -14.67 -12.20
C SER A 27 3.10 -14.31 -12.75
N LEU A 28 3.04 -13.18 -13.45
CA LEU A 28 1.92 -12.88 -14.32
C LEU A 28 2.06 -13.76 -15.57
N VAL A 29 1.10 -14.65 -15.79
CA VAL A 29 1.09 -15.56 -16.93
C VAL A 29 -0.09 -15.24 -17.84
N GLU A 30 0.06 -15.57 -19.12
CA GLU A 30 -1.07 -15.69 -20.04
C GLU A 30 -1.45 -17.17 -20.15
N MET A 31 -2.71 -17.50 -19.91
CA MET A 31 -3.22 -18.87 -19.85
C MET A 31 -4.63 -18.97 -20.46
N PRO A 32 -5.12 -20.17 -20.83
CA PRO A 32 -6.47 -20.31 -21.38
C PRO A 32 -7.56 -19.83 -20.40
N VAL A 33 -8.62 -19.20 -20.93
CA VAL A 33 -9.83 -18.93 -20.13
C VAL A 33 -10.52 -20.27 -19.81
N PRO A 34 -10.89 -20.55 -18.55
CA PRO A 34 -11.58 -21.80 -18.23
C PRO A 34 -12.94 -21.87 -18.92
N THR A 35 -13.26 -23.04 -19.46
CA THR A 35 -14.61 -23.34 -19.95
C THR A 35 -15.44 -23.81 -18.75
N PRO A 36 -16.58 -23.15 -18.41
CA PRO A 36 -17.38 -23.57 -17.27
C PRO A 36 -17.94 -24.97 -17.50
N LYS A 37 -17.85 -25.83 -16.49
CA LYS A 37 -18.51 -27.14 -16.48
C LYS A 37 -20.04 -26.98 -16.50
N PRO A 38 -20.82 -28.06 -16.74
CA PRO A 38 -22.28 -28.00 -16.79
C PRO A 38 -22.97 -27.29 -15.61
N HIS A 39 -22.43 -27.39 -14.40
CA HIS A 39 -22.99 -26.77 -13.18
C HIS A 39 -22.25 -25.52 -12.72
N GLU A 40 -21.29 -25.03 -13.51
CA GLU A 40 -20.49 -23.86 -13.19
C GLU A 40 -20.96 -22.64 -13.97
N VAL A 41 -20.53 -21.48 -13.51
CA VAL A 41 -20.73 -20.19 -14.15
C VAL A 41 -19.36 -19.54 -14.29
N LEU A 42 -19.06 -19.04 -15.49
CA LEU A 42 -17.86 -18.27 -15.75
C LEU A 42 -18.10 -16.82 -15.34
N VAL A 43 -17.24 -16.32 -14.47
CA VAL A 43 -17.27 -14.96 -13.95
C VAL A 43 -16.07 -14.19 -14.51
N LYS A 44 -16.30 -13.03 -15.11
CA LYS A 44 -15.25 -12.06 -15.42
C LYS A 44 -14.96 -11.26 -14.16
N ILE A 45 -13.79 -11.47 -13.58
CA ILE A 45 -13.41 -10.86 -12.32
C ILE A 45 -13.26 -9.35 -12.52
N LYS A 46 -13.85 -8.59 -11.61
CA LYS A 46 -13.80 -7.12 -11.57
C LYS A 46 -13.04 -6.62 -10.35
N SER A 47 -13.04 -7.40 -9.28
CA SER A 47 -12.26 -7.16 -8.08
C SER A 47 -11.92 -8.48 -7.39
N CYS A 48 -10.72 -8.52 -6.82
CA CYS A 48 -10.30 -9.59 -5.91
C CYS A 48 -9.49 -8.96 -4.78
N GLY A 49 -9.88 -9.21 -3.54
CA GLY A 49 -9.14 -8.78 -2.37
C GLY A 49 -7.85 -9.58 -2.18
N ILE A 50 -6.91 -8.97 -1.46
CA ILE A 50 -5.67 -9.64 -1.00
C ILE A 50 -5.82 -9.84 0.50
N CYS A 51 -5.82 -11.10 0.91
CA CYS A 51 -5.99 -11.49 2.30
C CYS A 51 -4.62 -11.82 2.94
N GLY A 52 -4.57 -11.83 4.27
CA GLY A 52 -3.42 -12.32 5.02
C GLY A 52 -3.06 -13.76 4.64
N THR A 53 -4.06 -14.59 4.29
CA THR A 53 -3.85 -15.96 3.79
C THR A 53 -3.00 -15.99 2.52
N ASP A 54 -3.13 -15.03 1.60
CA ASP A 54 -2.29 -14.99 0.39
C ASP A 54 -0.80 -14.77 0.76
N LEU A 55 -0.53 -14.03 1.83
CA LEU A 55 0.82 -13.87 2.38
C LEU A 55 1.32 -15.16 3.05
N HIS A 56 0.46 -15.88 3.78
CA HIS A 56 0.84 -17.17 4.36
C HIS A 56 1.12 -18.21 3.26
N ILE A 57 0.34 -18.25 2.18
CA ILE A 57 0.63 -19.05 0.98
C ILE A 57 1.97 -18.63 0.37
N HIS A 58 2.21 -17.33 0.21
CA HIS A 58 3.47 -16.83 -0.30
C HIS A 58 4.67 -17.28 0.54
N ASN A 59 4.52 -17.32 1.87
CA ASN A 59 5.59 -17.72 2.78
C ASN A 59 5.77 -19.24 2.88
N GLY A 60 4.76 -20.03 2.52
CA GLY A 60 4.75 -21.49 2.65
C GLY A 60 4.19 -21.99 3.98
N ASP A 61 3.52 -21.13 4.73
CA ASP A 61 2.99 -21.41 6.07
C ASP A 61 1.49 -21.78 6.04
N PHE A 62 0.90 -21.86 4.84
CA PHE A 62 -0.49 -22.25 4.62
C PHE A 62 -0.57 -23.37 3.58
N ASP A 63 -1.39 -24.38 3.86
CA ASP A 63 -1.57 -25.51 2.95
C ASP A 63 -2.24 -25.04 1.66
N SER A 64 -1.59 -25.30 0.53
CA SER A 64 -2.03 -24.85 -0.79
C SER A 64 -1.49 -25.79 -1.86
N ARG A 65 -2.24 -25.92 -2.95
CA ARG A 65 -1.80 -26.72 -4.10
C ARG A 65 -0.96 -25.85 -5.02
N MET A 66 0.14 -26.40 -5.53
CA MET A 66 0.92 -25.75 -6.58
C MET A 66 0.97 -26.64 -7.83
N PRO A 67 0.90 -26.08 -9.05
CA PRO A 67 0.68 -24.67 -9.35
C PRO A 67 -0.78 -24.23 -9.16
N VAL A 68 -1.01 -22.95 -8.82
CA VAL A 68 -2.35 -22.37 -8.62
C VAL A 68 -2.40 -20.88 -8.92
N VAL A 69 -3.53 -20.40 -9.44
CA VAL A 69 -3.88 -18.98 -9.43
C VAL A 69 -4.46 -18.61 -8.07
N THR A 70 -3.81 -17.71 -7.34
CA THR A 70 -4.26 -17.32 -5.98
C THR A 70 -5.39 -16.27 -6.01
N GLY A 71 -5.82 -15.81 -4.84
CA GLY A 71 -6.91 -14.84 -4.68
C GLY A 71 -8.26 -15.51 -4.46
N HIS A 72 -8.83 -15.33 -3.27
CA HIS A 72 -10.05 -16.01 -2.85
C HIS A 72 -11.19 -15.06 -2.48
N GLU A 73 -10.96 -13.75 -2.53
CA GLU A 73 -11.94 -12.73 -2.16
C GLU A 73 -12.51 -12.06 -3.42
N SER A 74 -13.19 -12.83 -4.28
CA SER A 74 -13.47 -12.42 -5.67
C SER A 74 -14.91 -11.99 -5.94
N SER A 75 -15.04 -10.97 -6.80
CA SER A 75 -16.31 -10.44 -7.29
C SER A 75 -16.21 -10.02 -8.77
N GLY A 76 -17.28 -10.21 -9.52
CA GLY A 76 -17.28 -9.99 -10.96
C GLY A 76 -18.65 -10.01 -11.61
N ILE A 77 -18.66 -10.18 -12.93
CA ILE A 77 -19.88 -10.29 -13.74
C ILE A 77 -20.01 -11.67 -14.36
N VAL A 78 -21.23 -12.19 -14.43
CA VAL A 78 -21.53 -13.45 -15.11
C VAL A 78 -21.37 -13.27 -16.63
N VAL A 79 -20.52 -14.09 -17.27
CA VAL A 79 -20.25 -14.01 -18.72
C VAL A 79 -20.55 -15.29 -19.50
N ALA A 80 -20.61 -16.44 -18.84
CA ALA A 80 -21.13 -17.68 -19.41
C ALA A 80 -21.72 -18.57 -18.32
N ILE A 81 -22.70 -19.39 -18.67
CA ILE A 81 -23.45 -20.24 -17.74
C ILE A 81 -23.45 -21.67 -18.29
N GLY A 82 -23.08 -22.64 -17.45
CA GLY A 82 -23.15 -24.06 -17.78
C GLY A 82 -24.58 -24.52 -18.07
N ASN A 83 -24.72 -25.48 -18.98
CA ASN A 83 -26.02 -25.94 -19.47
C ASN A 83 -26.90 -26.66 -18.44
N ALA A 84 -26.34 -27.10 -17.32
CA ALA A 84 -27.02 -27.79 -16.23
C ALA A 84 -27.17 -26.92 -14.97
N VAL A 85 -26.88 -25.61 -15.06
CA VAL A 85 -27.19 -24.64 -14.02
C VAL A 85 -28.70 -24.41 -13.99
N LYS A 86 -29.35 -24.83 -12.91
CA LYS A 86 -30.80 -24.70 -12.73
C LYS A 86 -31.22 -23.33 -12.20
N ARG A 87 -30.32 -22.65 -11.49
CA ARG A 87 -30.58 -21.32 -10.94
C ARG A 87 -30.62 -20.30 -12.07
N GLU A 88 -31.57 -19.38 -12.00
CA GLU A 88 -31.67 -18.28 -12.96
C GLU A 88 -30.54 -17.26 -12.73
N PHE A 89 -29.45 -17.44 -13.47
CA PHE A 89 -28.44 -16.41 -13.71
C PHE A 89 -28.71 -15.74 -15.05
N GLN A 90 -28.44 -14.45 -15.12
CA GLN A 90 -28.42 -13.69 -16.36
C GLN A 90 -27.00 -13.21 -16.64
N LEU A 91 -26.66 -13.16 -17.93
CA LEU A 91 -25.39 -12.56 -18.35
C LEU A 91 -25.36 -11.09 -17.92
N GLY A 92 -24.21 -10.64 -17.41
CA GLY A 92 -24.00 -9.28 -16.91
C GLY A 92 -24.35 -9.07 -15.44
N GLU A 93 -24.98 -10.04 -14.77
CA GLU A 93 -25.26 -9.93 -13.33
C GLU A 93 -23.97 -9.83 -12.50
N LYS A 94 -23.96 -8.95 -11.51
CA LYS A 94 -22.86 -8.87 -10.56
C LYS A 94 -22.98 -9.98 -9.53
N VAL A 95 -21.88 -10.68 -9.30
CA VAL A 95 -21.79 -11.79 -8.35
C VAL A 95 -20.51 -11.74 -7.55
N THR A 96 -20.58 -12.21 -6.32
CA THR A 96 -19.44 -12.58 -5.49
C THR A 96 -19.41 -14.09 -5.28
N ALA A 97 -18.25 -14.66 -5.01
CA ALA A 97 -18.07 -16.10 -4.85
C ALA A 97 -17.71 -16.47 -3.40
N ASP A 98 -18.41 -17.47 -2.86
CA ASP A 98 -17.91 -18.32 -1.78
C ASP A 98 -16.80 -19.19 -2.40
N ASN A 99 -15.60 -19.11 -1.83
CA ASN A 99 -14.41 -19.75 -2.37
C ASN A 99 -14.37 -21.26 -2.08
N SER A 100 -15.21 -21.79 -1.19
CA SER A 100 -15.12 -23.15 -0.70
C SER A 100 -15.83 -24.17 -1.59
N GLU A 101 -15.18 -25.29 -1.87
CA GLU A 101 -15.78 -26.48 -2.48
C GLU A 101 -15.68 -27.67 -1.52
N LEU A 102 -16.80 -28.34 -1.29
CA LEU A 102 -16.96 -29.36 -0.26
C LEU A 102 -17.40 -30.68 -0.90
N CYS A 103 -16.92 -31.81 -0.38
CA CYS A 103 -17.21 -33.10 -1.02
C CYS A 103 -18.64 -33.64 -0.81
N GLY A 104 -19.35 -33.18 0.22
CA GLY A 104 -20.72 -33.64 0.53
C GLY A 104 -20.85 -35.08 1.08
N TRP A 105 -19.82 -35.93 0.98
CA TRP A 105 -19.91 -37.36 1.34
C TRP A 105 -19.03 -37.82 2.51
N CYS A 106 -18.11 -36.99 3.01
CA CYS A 106 -17.24 -37.40 4.13
C CYS A 106 -18.00 -37.50 5.47
N HIS A 107 -17.31 -37.94 6.53
CA HIS A 107 -17.90 -38.05 7.88
C HIS A 107 -18.56 -36.74 8.34
N TYR A 108 -17.82 -35.63 8.27
CA TYR A 108 -18.27 -34.34 8.76
C TYR A 108 -19.37 -33.72 7.88
N CYS A 109 -19.26 -33.80 6.55
CA CYS A 109 -20.30 -33.33 5.64
C CYS A 109 -21.64 -34.01 5.92
N ARG A 110 -21.66 -35.34 6.08
CA ARG A 110 -22.89 -36.11 6.36
C ARG A 110 -23.45 -35.88 7.76
N LYS A 111 -22.67 -35.28 8.68
CA LYS A 111 -23.12 -34.81 9.99
C LYS A 111 -23.59 -33.36 10.01
N GLY A 112 -23.66 -32.70 8.85
CA GLY A 112 -24.00 -31.28 8.78
C GLY A 112 -22.91 -30.37 9.35
N GLN A 113 -21.64 -30.81 9.33
CA GLN A 113 -20.47 -30.06 9.78
C GLN A 113 -19.50 -29.78 8.61
N PRO A 114 -19.93 -29.07 7.56
CA PRO A 114 -19.15 -28.93 6.33
C PRO A 114 -17.84 -28.17 6.50
N LEU A 115 -17.71 -27.33 7.53
CA LEU A 115 -16.45 -26.66 7.85
C LEU A 115 -15.29 -27.65 8.10
N TYR A 116 -15.61 -28.86 8.60
CA TYR A 116 -14.62 -29.90 8.88
C TYR A 116 -14.52 -30.91 7.73
N CYS A 117 -14.88 -30.51 6.51
CA CYS A 117 -14.78 -31.38 5.34
C CYS A 117 -13.36 -31.93 5.19
N GLU A 118 -13.22 -33.25 5.11
CA GLU A 118 -11.92 -33.92 4.91
C GLU A 118 -11.33 -33.67 3.51
N ASN A 119 -12.16 -33.20 2.59
CA ASN A 119 -11.79 -32.87 1.22
C ASN A 119 -12.17 -31.42 0.92
N PHE A 120 -11.95 -30.53 1.89
CA PHE A 120 -12.17 -29.10 1.73
C PHE A 120 -11.21 -28.58 0.65
N GLN A 121 -11.76 -27.94 -0.38
CA GLN A 121 -10.98 -27.25 -1.40
C GLN A 121 -11.40 -25.79 -1.40
N ALA A 122 -10.51 -24.91 -1.85
CA ALA A 122 -10.81 -23.49 -1.95
C ALA A 122 -10.22 -22.90 -3.23
N HIS A 123 -11.02 -22.10 -3.94
CA HIS A 123 -10.55 -21.23 -5.00
C HIS A 123 -9.56 -20.22 -4.44
N GLY A 124 -8.44 -20.02 -5.14
CA GLY A 124 -7.33 -19.17 -4.70
C GLY A 124 -6.35 -19.86 -3.74
N VAL A 125 -6.58 -21.13 -3.40
CA VAL A 125 -5.74 -21.92 -2.48
C VAL A 125 -5.39 -23.30 -3.05
N HIS A 126 -6.42 -24.08 -3.40
CA HIS A 126 -6.30 -25.42 -3.95
C HIS A 126 -6.79 -25.51 -5.41
N LEU A 127 -7.74 -24.63 -5.75
CA LEU A 127 -8.31 -24.44 -7.07
C LEU A 127 -7.93 -23.04 -7.57
N ASP A 128 -7.90 -22.85 -8.89
CA ASP A 128 -7.60 -21.53 -9.46
C ASP A 128 -8.64 -20.49 -9.01
N GLY A 129 -8.16 -19.31 -8.62
CA GLY A 129 -8.92 -18.26 -7.96
C GLY A 129 -9.07 -16.97 -8.75
N GLY A 130 -9.30 -15.89 -8.02
CA GLY A 130 -9.72 -14.58 -8.49
C GLY A 130 -8.60 -13.62 -8.91
N PHE A 131 -7.31 -13.93 -8.71
CA PHE A 131 -6.22 -13.16 -9.34
C PHE A 131 -6.03 -13.55 -10.82
N ALA A 132 -7.14 -13.61 -11.55
CA ALA A 132 -7.24 -13.84 -12.98
C ALA A 132 -8.33 -12.94 -13.57
N GLU A 133 -8.32 -12.72 -14.89
CA GLU A 133 -9.39 -11.95 -15.54
C GLU A 133 -10.73 -12.72 -15.56
N TYR A 134 -10.70 -14.05 -15.51
CA TYR A 134 -11.87 -14.91 -15.44
C TYR A 134 -11.65 -16.08 -14.48
N CYS A 135 -12.69 -16.48 -13.77
CA CYS A 135 -12.70 -17.69 -12.97
C CYS A 135 -14.07 -18.38 -13.05
N ALA A 136 -14.09 -19.71 -13.03
CA ALA A 136 -15.32 -20.50 -13.06
C ALA A 136 -15.62 -21.00 -11.65
N TYR A 137 -16.87 -20.82 -11.22
CA TYR A 137 -17.34 -21.24 -9.90
C TYR A 137 -18.58 -22.13 -10.03
N PRO A 138 -18.80 -23.08 -9.12
CA PRO A 138 -20.09 -23.75 -8.99
C PRO A 138 -21.21 -22.73 -8.82
N ALA A 139 -22.33 -22.91 -9.53
CA ALA A 139 -23.44 -21.94 -9.52
C ALA A 139 -24.04 -21.67 -8.12
N GLU A 140 -23.96 -22.66 -7.23
CA GLU A 140 -24.42 -22.55 -5.84
C GLU A 140 -23.50 -21.70 -4.94
N LYS A 141 -22.26 -21.47 -5.38
CA LYS A 141 -21.26 -20.68 -4.68
C LYS A 141 -21.26 -19.21 -5.08
N LEU A 142 -22.12 -18.81 -6.02
CA LEU A 142 -22.23 -17.42 -6.48
C LEU A 142 -23.41 -16.72 -5.84
N PHE A 143 -23.21 -15.48 -5.40
CA PHE A 143 -24.23 -14.68 -4.74
C PHE A 143 -24.34 -13.33 -5.42
N LYS A 144 -25.57 -12.95 -5.77
CA LYS A 144 -25.86 -11.71 -6.50
C LYS A 144 -25.76 -10.52 -5.56
N PHE A 145 -25.29 -9.39 -6.06
CA PHE A 145 -25.34 -8.10 -5.38
C PHE A 145 -25.56 -6.98 -6.40
N THR A 146 -25.94 -5.80 -5.95
CA THR A 146 -26.39 -4.70 -6.80
C THR A 146 -25.79 -3.35 -6.39
N GLN A 147 -25.80 -3.05 -5.08
CA GLN A 147 -25.55 -1.70 -4.54
C GLN A 147 -24.08 -1.35 -4.37
N LEU A 148 -23.19 -2.34 -4.29
CA LEU A 148 -21.79 -2.12 -3.98
C LEU A 148 -20.96 -1.78 -5.22
N SER A 149 -19.95 -0.94 -5.00
CA SER A 149 -18.82 -0.78 -5.92
C SER A 149 -17.99 -2.06 -5.98
N TRP A 150 -17.19 -2.21 -7.04
CA TRP A 150 -16.32 -3.39 -7.17
C TRP A 150 -15.31 -3.49 -6.03
N THR A 151 -14.81 -2.36 -5.54
CA THR A 151 -13.88 -2.31 -4.40
C THR A 151 -14.52 -2.81 -3.12
N GLU A 152 -15.75 -2.38 -2.82
CA GLU A 152 -16.47 -2.85 -1.63
C GLU A 152 -16.84 -4.33 -1.76
N ALA A 153 -17.20 -4.77 -2.97
CA ALA A 153 -17.53 -6.17 -3.26
C ALA A 153 -16.34 -7.13 -3.11
N ALA A 154 -15.10 -6.64 -3.03
CA ALA A 154 -13.95 -7.49 -2.71
C ALA A 154 -14.00 -8.00 -1.25
N LEU A 155 -14.77 -7.35 -0.37
CA LEU A 155 -14.81 -7.67 1.06
C LEU A 155 -15.95 -8.62 1.46
N PHE A 156 -16.70 -9.19 0.52
CA PHE A 156 -17.78 -10.12 0.86
C PHE A 156 -17.28 -11.36 1.60
N GLU A 157 -16.15 -11.95 1.18
CA GLU A 157 -15.56 -13.12 1.84
C GLU A 157 -15.09 -12.75 3.26
N SER A 158 -14.30 -11.68 3.40
CA SER A 158 -13.88 -11.14 4.70
C SER A 158 -15.08 -10.86 5.63
N ALA A 159 -16.16 -10.27 5.11
CA ALA A 159 -17.37 -10.05 5.89
C ALA A 159 -18.11 -11.36 6.24
N SER A 160 -18.03 -12.37 5.38
CA SER A 160 -18.55 -13.72 5.65
C SER A 160 -17.83 -14.37 6.83
N CYS A 161 -16.49 -14.26 6.87
CA CYS A 161 -15.68 -14.69 8.01
C CYS A 161 -16.08 -13.96 9.31
N ALA A 162 -16.46 -12.67 9.22
CA ALA A 162 -16.97 -11.90 10.35
C ALA A 162 -18.37 -12.36 10.79
N VAL A 163 -19.25 -12.69 9.86
CA VAL A 163 -20.57 -13.28 10.17
C VAL A 163 -20.41 -14.65 10.84
N HIS A 164 -19.49 -15.49 10.36
CA HIS A 164 -19.17 -16.75 11.03
C HIS A 164 -18.66 -16.51 12.46
N GLY A 165 -17.77 -15.53 12.64
CA GLY A 165 -17.29 -15.11 13.96
C GLY A 165 -18.44 -14.73 14.90
N LEU A 166 -19.40 -13.93 14.43
CA LEU A 166 -20.59 -13.58 15.19
C LEU A 166 -21.40 -14.83 15.61
N ASP A 167 -21.60 -15.79 14.71
CA ASP A 167 -22.31 -17.05 15.02
C ASP A 167 -21.57 -17.96 16.00
N ARG A 168 -20.23 -17.89 16.02
CA ARG A 168 -19.43 -18.63 16.99
C ARG A 168 -19.53 -18.00 18.37
N ILE A 169 -19.48 -16.67 18.43
CA ILE A 169 -19.50 -15.88 19.67
C ILE A 169 -20.89 -15.91 20.31
N ARG A 170 -21.95 -15.65 19.53
CA ARG A 170 -23.34 -15.50 20.01
C ARG A 170 -23.41 -14.60 21.25
N PRO A 171 -22.98 -13.32 21.14
CA PRO A 171 -22.95 -12.45 22.30
C PRO A 171 -24.37 -12.27 22.84
N ALA A 172 -24.52 -12.33 24.16
CA ALA A 172 -25.80 -12.06 24.79
C ALA A 172 -26.14 -10.57 24.61
N PRO A 173 -27.43 -10.20 24.46
CA PRO A 173 -27.82 -8.80 24.53
C PRO A 173 -27.33 -8.19 25.84
N GLY A 174 -26.53 -7.13 25.75
CA GLY A 174 -25.90 -6.53 26.94
C GLY A 174 -24.41 -6.82 27.08
N SER A 175 -23.82 -7.67 26.24
CA SER A 175 -22.41 -8.06 26.36
C SER A 175 -21.47 -6.85 26.20
N SER A 176 -20.49 -6.78 27.10
CA SER A 176 -19.29 -5.97 26.97
C SER A 176 -18.25 -6.72 26.13
N ILE A 177 -17.64 -6.06 25.15
CA ILE A 177 -16.80 -6.71 24.14
C ILE A 177 -15.49 -5.95 23.98
N LEU A 178 -14.37 -6.67 23.99
CA LEU A 178 -13.07 -6.16 23.59
C LEU A 178 -12.63 -6.83 22.28
N VAL A 179 -12.42 -6.05 21.22
CA VAL A 179 -11.79 -6.52 19.99
C VAL A 179 -10.36 -6.01 19.91
N VAL A 180 -9.39 -6.91 19.85
CA VAL A 180 -7.97 -6.59 19.68
C VAL A 180 -7.61 -6.81 18.21
N GLY A 181 -7.40 -5.72 17.48
CA GLY A 181 -7.01 -5.73 16.07
C GLY A 181 -8.02 -5.05 15.14
N ALA A 182 -7.58 -3.99 14.46
CA ALA A 182 -8.36 -3.25 13.45
C ALA A 182 -8.02 -3.71 12.01
N GLY A 183 -7.88 -5.03 11.78
CA GLY A 183 -7.74 -5.60 10.43
C GLY A 183 -9.07 -5.56 9.66
N PRO A 184 -9.09 -5.83 8.34
CA PRO A 184 -10.33 -5.78 7.54
C PRO A 184 -11.47 -6.62 8.14
N THR A 185 -11.20 -7.90 8.42
CA THR A 185 -12.17 -8.80 9.05
C THR A 185 -12.49 -8.43 10.50
N GLY A 186 -11.50 -7.93 11.26
CA GLY A 186 -11.70 -7.46 12.64
C GLY A 186 -12.63 -6.24 12.72
N LEU A 187 -12.54 -5.32 11.76
CA LEU A 187 -13.45 -4.17 11.65
C LEU A 187 -14.87 -4.59 11.24
N CYS A 188 -15.00 -5.55 10.33
CA CYS A 188 -16.31 -6.12 9.99
C CYS A 188 -16.94 -6.78 11.22
N LEU A 189 -16.16 -7.58 11.95
CA LEU A 189 -16.63 -8.28 13.15
C LEU A 189 -16.99 -7.29 14.28
N ALA A 190 -16.21 -6.24 14.49
CA ALA A 190 -16.52 -5.21 15.49
C ALA A 190 -17.88 -4.54 15.21
N GLN A 191 -18.12 -4.11 13.97
CA GLN A 191 -19.42 -3.55 13.58
C GLN A 191 -20.58 -4.56 13.78
N LEU A 192 -20.37 -5.82 13.43
CA LEU A 192 -21.36 -6.87 13.63
C LEU A 192 -21.66 -7.12 15.11
N LEU A 193 -20.63 -7.24 15.95
CA LEU A 193 -20.79 -7.49 17.38
C LEU A 193 -21.52 -6.34 18.08
N ARG A 194 -21.15 -5.09 17.76
CA ARG A 194 -21.83 -3.88 18.29
C ARG A 194 -23.33 -3.85 17.94
N ARG A 195 -23.71 -4.35 16.75
CA ARG A 195 -25.10 -4.33 16.30
C ARG A 195 -25.92 -5.55 16.74
N ASN A 196 -25.28 -6.65 17.13
CA ASN A 196 -25.95 -7.94 17.34
C ASN A 196 -25.67 -8.49 18.75
N GLY A 197 -25.76 -7.66 19.79
CA GLY A 197 -25.72 -8.09 21.19
C GLY A 197 -24.72 -7.32 22.05
N GLY A 198 -23.66 -6.77 21.44
CA GLY A 198 -22.69 -5.92 22.13
C GLY A 198 -23.31 -4.60 22.57
N ALA A 199 -23.49 -4.41 23.88
CA ALA A 199 -23.96 -3.14 24.43
C ALA A 199 -22.83 -2.12 24.60
N HIS A 200 -21.59 -2.60 24.70
CA HIS A 200 -20.40 -1.73 24.74
C HIS A 200 -19.21 -2.45 24.12
N LEU A 201 -18.71 -1.93 22.99
CA LEU A 201 -17.56 -2.49 22.30
C LEU A 201 -16.35 -1.56 22.37
N VAL A 202 -15.24 -2.09 22.87
CA VAL A 202 -13.93 -1.45 22.86
C VAL A 202 -13.08 -2.07 21.75
N LEU A 203 -12.54 -1.23 20.86
CA LEU A 203 -11.58 -1.66 19.84
C LEU A 203 -10.17 -1.21 20.22
N ALA A 204 -9.30 -2.16 20.51
CA ALA A 204 -7.89 -1.92 20.79
C ALA A 204 -7.03 -2.26 19.56
N SER A 205 -6.26 -1.31 19.05
CA SER A 205 -5.30 -1.57 17.98
C SER A 205 -4.21 -0.51 17.95
N ASN A 206 -3.17 -0.77 17.16
CA ASN A 206 -2.10 0.21 16.99
C ASN A 206 -2.64 1.53 16.42
N ALA A 207 -2.12 2.65 16.93
CA ALA A 207 -2.38 3.96 16.37
C ALA A 207 -2.02 4.02 14.87
N GLY A 208 -2.71 4.90 14.14
CA GLY A 208 -2.46 5.16 12.72
C GLY A 208 -3.67 4.88 11.81
N PRO A 209 -3.44 4.65 10.50
CA PRO A 209 -4.50 4.68 9.50
C PRO A 209 -5.66 3.70 9.73
N LYS A 210 -5.36 2.49 10.24
CA LYS A 210 -6.39 1.48 10.54
C LYS A 210 -7.32 1.92 11.68
N MET A 211 -6.78 2.55 12.72
CA MET A 211 -7.59 3.08 13.81
C MET A 211 -8.37 4.32 13.39
N ALA A 212 -7.78 5.20 12.57
CA ALA A 212 -8.49 6.34 11.99
C ALA A 212 -9.69 5.87 11.14
N LEU A 213 -9.50 4.82 10.33
CA LEU A 213 -10.59 4.22 9.59
C LEU A 213 -11.65 3.60 10.51
N ALA A 214 -11.24 2.89 11.57
CA ALA A 214 -12.18 2.33 12.54
C ALA A 214 -13.10 3.39 13.15
N LYS A 215 -12.54 4.55 13.51
CA LYS A 215 -13.27 5.72 14.02
C LYS A 215 -14.19 6.32 12.96
N GLN A 216 -13.73 6.43 11.71
CA GLN A 216 -14.53 6.93 10.59
C GLN A 216 -15.74 6.03 10.30
N LEU A 217 -15.58 4.71 10.43
CA LEU A 217 -16.65 3.73 10.24
C LEU A 217 -17.56 3.58 11.45
N ASP A 218 -17.29 4.30 12.56
CA ASP A 218 -17.99 4.14 13.83
C ASP A 218 -18.06 2.66 14.26
N ALA A 219 -16.92 1.96 14.17
CA ALA A 219 -16.85 0.51 14.36
C ALA A 219 -16.98 0.07 15.83
N ALA A 220 -16.78 0.98 16.79
CA ALA A 220 -16.76 0.70 18.23
C ALA A 220 -17.28 1.89 19.05
N ASP A 221 -17.66 1.64 20.30
CA ASP A 221 -18.08 2.69 21.25
C ASP A 221 -16.86 3.39 21.89
N GLU A 222 -15.76 2.66 22.05
CA GLU A 222 -14.49 3.18 22.55
C GLU A 222 -13.31 2.66 21.72
N TYR A 223 -12.29 3.51 21.52
CA TYR A 223 -11.09 3.20 20.77
C TYR A 223 -9.84 3.33 21.64
N VAL A 224 -9.05 2.27 21.72
CA VAL A 224 -7.81 2.21 22.50
C VAL A 224 -6.63 2.12 21.54
N GLU A 225 -5.88 3.21 21.45
CA GLU A 225 -4.70 3.29 20.59
C GLU A 225 -3.46 2.75 21.32
N LEU A 226 -2.92 1.65 20.80
CA LEU A 226 -1.70 1.04 21.28
C LEU A 226 -0.48 1.69 20.59
N PRO A 227 0.55 2.13 21.32
CA PRO A 227 1.74 2.73 20.71
C PRO A 227 2.55 1.68 19.95
N ARG A 228 3.09 2.07 18.77
CA ARG A 228 4.09 1.27 18.05
C ARG A 228 5.47 1.61 18.60
N GLY A 229 6.14 0.66 19.27
CA GLY A 229 7.48 0.86 19.83
C GLY A 229 7.54 1.68 21.12
N GLY A 230 6.39 1.95 21.74
CA GLY A 230 6.28 2.52 23.09
C GLY A 230 5.84 1.47 24.11
N ASP A 231 5.56 1.91 25.34
CA ASP A 231 5.11 1.02 26.42
C ASP A 231 3.65 0.57 26.23
N GLN A 232 3.48 -0.55 25.52
CA GLN A 232 2.18 -1.20 25.39
C GLN A 232 1.66 -1.75 26.72
N ALA A 233 2.54 -2.09 27.67
CA ALA A 233 2.13 -2.61 28.98
C ALA A 233 1.39 -1.53 29.78
N ALA A 234 1.83 -0.27 29.72
CA ALA A 234 1.12 0.85 30.32
C ALA A 234 -0.28 1.04 29.70
N ALA A 235 -0.42 0.92 28.38
CA ALA A 235 -1.72 1.03 27.70
C ALA A 235 -2.68 -0.11 28.14
N TRP A 236 -2.18 -1.35 28.20
CA TRP A 236 -2.96 -2.48 28.70
C TRP A 236 -3.31 -2.35 30.18
N ALA A 237 -2.39 -1.85 31.02
CA ALA A 237 -2.65 -1.60 32.44
C ALA A 237 -3.71 -0.51 32.63
N ALA A 238 -3.65 0.58 31.86
CA ALA A 238 -4.67 1.63 31.89
C ALA A 238 -6.05 1.08 31.49
N LEU A 239 -6.11 0.23 30.45
CA LEU A 239 -7.35 -0.42 30.05
C LEU A 239 -7.90 -1.33 31.16
N ARG A 240 -7.03 -2.09 31.82
CA ARG A 240 -7.40 -2.96 32.95
C ARG A 240 -7.95 -2.17 34.14
N THR A 241 -7.36 -1.02 34.45
CA THR A 241 -7.87 -0.12 35.50
C THR A 241 -9.26 0.42 35.15
N ARG A 242 -9.52 0.71 33.88
CA ARG A 242 -10.83 1.19 33.39
C ARG A 242 -11.90 0.09 33.43
N TYR A 243 -11.49 -1.15 33.14
CA TYR A 243 -12.37 -2.33 33.09
C TYR A 243 -11.91 -3.40 34.09
N PRO A 244 -12.07 -3.18 35.41
CA PRO A 244 -11.53 -4.07 36.45
C PRO A 244 -12.13 -5.48 36.42
N TYR A 245 -13.34 -5.63 35.89
CA TYR A 245 -14.02 -6.92 35.73
C TYR A 245 -13.80 -7.57 34.35
N GLY A 246 -13.07 -6.91 33.45
CA GLY A 246 -12.90 -7.38 32.07
C GLY A 246 -14.15 -7.23 31.21
N PHE A 247 -14.25 -8.08 30.19
CA PHE A 247 -15.29 -8.11 29.17
C PHE A 247 -15.92 -9.50 29.07
N ASP A 248 -17.19 -9.56 28.69
CA ASP A 248 -17.92 -10.82 28.45
C ASP A 248 -17.35 -11.57 27.26
N VAL A 249 -16.91 -10.84 26.22
CA VAL A 249 -16.26 -11.39 25.04
C VAL A 249 -14.97 -10.64 24.75
N VAL A 250 -13.87 -11.38 24.58
CA VAL A 250 -12.59 -10.83 24.11
C VAL A 250 -12.20 -11.52 22.81
N VAL A 251 -11.99 -10.74 21.75
CA VAL A 251 -11.61 -11.22 20.42
C VAL A 251 -10.17 -10.84 20.11
N GLU A 252 -9.34 -11.83 19.80
CA GLU A 252 -7.98 -11.62 19.29
C GLU A 252 -7.99 -11.78 17.77
N ALA A 253 -7.92 -10.67 17.04
CA ALA A 253 -8.08 -10.59 15.59
C ALA A 253 -6.79 -10.17 14.84
N THR A 254 -5.63 -10.23 15.49
CA THR A 254 -4.33 -9.88 14.90
C THR A 254 -3.54 -11.09 14.40
N GLY A 255 -3.77 -12.27 14.98
CA GLY A 255 -2.95 -13.46 14.70
C GLY A 255 -1.59 -13.46 15.45
N ALA A 256 -1.35 -12.47 16.30
CA ALA A 256 -0.18 -12.43 17.15
C ALA A 256 -0.43 -13.25 18.42
N HIS A 257 0.09 -14.48 18.46
CA HIS A 257 -0.13 -15.40 19.59
C HIS A 257 0.28 -14.82 20.96
N ALA A 258 1.29 -13.94 21.01
CA ALA A 258 1.69 -13.24 22.23
C ALA A 258 0.60 -12.33 22.84
N LEU A 259 -0.37 -11.87 22.02
CA LEU A 259 -1.49 -11.07 22.51
C LEU A 259 -2.59 -11.92 23.14
N LEU A 260 -2.65 -13.23 22.90
CA LEU A 260 -3.69 -14.09 23.48
C LEU A 260 -3.60 -14.15 25.01
N GLU A 261 -2.40 -14.20 25.58
CA GLU A 261 -2.24 -14.18 27.05
C GLU A 261 -2.72 -12.85 27.66
N THR A 262 -2.40 -11.75 26.98
CA THR A 262 -2.87 -10.41 27.37
C THR A 262 -4.38 -10.32 27.27
N ALA A 263 -4.96 -10.78 26.15
CA ALA A 263 -6.39 -10.81 25.88
C ALA A 263 -7.18 -11.68 26.88
N MET A 264 -6.66 -12.85 27.24
CA MET A 264 -7.24 -13.71 28.27
C MET A 264 -7.36 -13.00 29.62
N GLY A 265 -6.40 -12.14 29.94
CA GLY A 265 -6.43 -11.30 31.14
C GLY A 265 -7.60 -10.30 31.15
N PHE A 266 -8.23 -10.02 30.01
CA PHE A 266 -9.39 -9.13 29.91
C PHE A 266 -10.73 -9.87 29.91
N CYS A 267 -10.75 -11.20 30.02
CA CYS A 267 -12.01 -11.94 30.15
C CYS A 267 -12.56 -11.79 31.57
N THR A 268 -13.86 -11.51 31.67
CA THR A 268 -14.60 -11.63 32.93
C THR A 268 -14.81 -13.10 33.32
N ARG A 269 -15.30 -13.35 34.54
CA ARG A 269 -15.68 -14.71 34.97
C ARG A 269 -16.90 -15.18 34.16
N GLY A 270 -16.82 -16.38 33.58
CA GLY A 270 -17.77 -16.89 32.60
C GLY A 270 -17.58 -16.31 31.18
N GLY A 271 -16.54 -15.48 30.98
CA GLY A 271 -16.28 -14.80 29.71
C GLY A 271 -15.74 -15.74 28.62
N THR A 272 -15.81 -15.24 27.39
CA THR A 272 -15.36 -15.96 26.19
C THR A 272 -14.13 -15.30 25.57
N LEU A 273 -13.06 -16.07 25.37
CA LEU A 273 -11.90 -15.68 24.56
C LEU A 273 -12.00 -16.30 23.17
N VAL A 274 -11.88 -15.47 22.14
CA VAL A 274 -12.04 -15.85 20.74
C VAL A 274 -10.69 -15.77 20.02
N TYR A 275 -10.24 -16.92 19.53
CA TYR A 275 -9.11 -17.09 18.64
C TYR A 275 -9.61 -16.82 17.22
N TYR A 276 -9.46 -15.58 16.77
CA TYR A 276 -10.02 -15.11 15.50
C TYR A 276 -8.95 -14.88 14.43
N GLY A 277 -7.73 -14.55 14.81
CA GLY A 277 -6.59 -14.42 13.90
C GLY A 277 -6.07 -15.75 13.36
N VAL A 278 -5.26 -15.69 12.31
CA VAL A 278 -4.48 -16.82 11.80
C VAL A 278 -3.11 -16.80 12.47
N TYR A 279 -2.75 -17.91 13.14
CA TYR A 279 -1.50 -18.04 13.89
C TYR A 279 -0.49 -18.90 13.12
N PRO A 280 0.83 -18.70 13.34
CA PRO A 280 1.84 -19.65 12.89
C PRO A 280 1.56 -21.04 13.47
N LYS A 281 1.80 -22.10 12.69
CA LYS A 281 1.47 -23.48 13.07
C LYS A 281 2.23 -23.96 14.31
N GLU A 282 3.41 -23.41 14.53
CA GLU A 282 4.34 -23.74 15.60
C GLU A 282 4.13 -22.87 16.84
N ALA A 283 3.25 -21.85 16.75
CA ALA A 283 2.98 -20.95 17.85
C ALA A 283 2.27 -21.69 18.99
N VAL A 284 2.75 -21.47 20.21
CA VAL A 284 2.17 -22.01 21.44
C VAL A 284 1.92 -20.87 22.40
N VAL A 285 0.83 -20.95 23.15
CA VAL A 285 0.41 -19.96 24.14
C VAL A 285 0.27 -20.65 25.49
N ALA A 286 0.81 -20.05 26.54
CA ALA A 286 0.64 -20.59 27.88
C ALA A 286 -0.73 -20.18 28.43
N VAL A 287 -1.60 -21.17 28.63
CA VAL A 287 -2.92 -20.97 29.25
C VAL A 287 -2.89 -21.54 30.66
N ALA A 288 -3.14 -20.70 31.67
CA ALA A 288 -3.18 -21.12 33.06
C ALA A 288 -4.46 -21.95 33.32
N PRO A 289 -4.38 -23.27 33.56
CA PRO A 289 -5.57 -24.12 33.68
C PRO A 289 -6.43 -23.74 34.88
N ALA A 290 -5.80 -23.30 35.98
CA ALA A 290 -6.50 -22.83 37.18
C ALA A 290 -7.37 -21.60 36.90
N LYS A 291 -6.95 -20.70 36.00
CA LYS A 291 -7.75 -19.54 35.60
C LYS A 291 -8.95 -19.98 34.76
N VAL A 292 -8.74 -20.83 33.75
CA VAL A 292 -9.81 -21.35 32.90
C VAL A 292 -10.86 -22.08 33.74
N PHE A 293 -10.43 -22.93 34.67
CA PHE A 293 -11.30 -23.65 35.59
C PHE A 293 -12.00 -22.72 36.58
N GLY A 294 -11.25 -21.87 37.30
CA GLY A 294 -11.77 -21.06 38.39
C GLY A 294 -12.66 -19.90 37.95
N ASP A 295 -12.41 -19.37 36.75
CA ASP A 295 -13.22 -18.32 36.12
C ASP A 295 -14.22 -18.88 35.10
N GLU A 296 -14.32 -20.20 34.91
CA GLU A 296 -15.20 -20.86 33.92
C GLU A 296 -15.10 -20.25 32.50
N LEU A 297 -13.88 -20.01 32.04
CA LEU A 297 -13.66 -19.37 30.74
C LEU A 297 -14.01 -20.30 29.58
N THR A 298 -14.64 -19.72 28.55
CA THR A 298 -14.88 -20.40 27.28
C THR A 298 -13.85 -19.96 26.24
N LEU A 299 -13.07 -20.89 25.72
CA LEU A 299 -12.08 -20.61 24.67
C LEU A 299 -12.59 -21.17 23.35
N ILE A 300 -12.77 -20.32 22.33
CA ILE A 300 -13.30 -20.75 21.03
C ILE A 300 -12.44 -20.28 19.86
N GLY A 301 -12.34 -21.12 18.84
CA GLY A 301 -11.85 -20.75 17.52
C GLY A 301 -12.98 -20.38 16.58
N SER A 302 -12.67 -19.49 15.63
CA SER A 302 -13.50 -19.16 14.47
C SER A 302 -12.64 -19.35 13.21
N PHE A 303 -12.98 -20.34 12.39
CA PHE A 303 -12.21 -20.69 11.20
C PHE A 303 -13.09 -20.52 9.96
N SER A 304 -12.56 -19.78 8.98
CA SER A 304 -13.17 -19.59 7.66
C SER A 304 -14.62 -19.08 7.73
N GLU A 305 -15.36 -19.24 6.62
CA GLU A 305 -16.76 -18.92 6.48
C GLU A 305 -17.50 -20.16 5.96
N MET A 306 -18.71 -20.40 6.45
CA MET A 306 -19.52 -21.52 6.00
C MET A 306 -20.99 -21.14 6.00
N TYR A 307 -21.60 -21.08 4.82
CA TYR A 307 -22.98 -20.61 4.62
C TYR A 307 -23.23 -19.20 5.17
N CYS A 308 -22.21 -18.35 5.20
CA CYS A 308 -22.30 -17.00 5.76
C CYS A 308 -22.46 -15.93 4.68
N LEU A 309 -22.06 -16.21 3.43
CA LEU A 309 -22.02 -15.21 2.36
C LEU A 309 -23.37 -14.53 2.07
N PRO A 310 -24.53 -15.22 2.05
CA PRO A 310 -25.82 -14.54 1.87
C PRO A 310 -26.10 -13.45 2.92
N ARG A 311 -25.74 -13.72 4.18
CA ARG A 311 -25.92 -12.76 5.27
C ARG A 311 -24.92 -11.63 5.17
N ALA A 312 -23.67 -11.92 4.80
CA ALA A 312 -22.68 -10.88 4.51
C ALA A 312 -23.17 -9.96 3.38
N VAL A 313 -23.68 -10.52 2.27
CA VAL A 313 -24.30 -9.73 1.19
C VAL A 313 -25.37 -8.80 1.73
N HIS A 314 -26.28 -9.31 2.57
CA HIS A 314 -27.33 -8.49 3.16
C HIS A 314 -26.77 -7.37 4.05
N TYR A 315 -25.82 -7.66 4.94
CA TYR A 315 -25.23 -6.65 5.83
C TYR A 315 -24.52 -5.53 5.07
N LEU A 316 -23.80 -5.85 4.00
CA LEU A 316 -23.09 -4.84 3.20
C LEU A 316 -24.05 -4.07 2.29
N GLU A 317 -24.98 -4.73 1.59
CA GLU A 317 -25.92 -4.04 0.70
C GLU A 317 -26.87 -3.10 1.45
N THR A 318 -27.21 -3.45 2.70
CA THR A 318 -28.01 -2.58 3.59
C THR A 318 -27.19 -1.54 4.34
N ARG A 319 -25.88 -1.45 4.10
CA ARG A 319 -24.96 -0.53 4.79
C ARG A 319 -25.03 -0.63 6.32
N LYS A 320 -25.32 -1.84 6.81
CA LYS A 320 -25.26 -2.15 8.25
C LYS A 320 -23.84 -2.51 8.65
N VAL A 321 -23.06 -3.06 7.73
CA VAL A 321 -21.60 -3.11 7.84
C VAL A 321 -21.05 -2.24 6.73
N ASP A 322 -20.37 -1.17 7.12
CA ASP A 322 -19.69 -0.31 6.17
C ASP A 322 -18.26 -0.78 5.97
N VAL A 323 -17.85 -0.77 4.70
CA VAL A 323 -16.52 -1.18 4.28
C VAL A 323 -15.89 -0.08 3.46
N TYR A 324 -14.61 0.18 3.72
CA TYR A 324 -13.84 1.15 2.96
C TYR A 324 -12.57 0.48 2.47
N VAL A 325 -12.31 0.61 1.17
CA VAL A 325 -11.14 0.04 0.52
C VAL A 325 -10.33 1.16 -0.11
N GLN A 326 -9.07 1.26 0.29
CA GLN A 326 -8.11 2.09 -0.40
C GLN A 326 -7.62 1.34 -1.63
N LEU A 327 -7.96 1.84 -2.82
CA LEU A 327 -7.52 1.27 -4.09
C LEU A 327 -5.99 1.26 -4.18
N VAL A 328 -5.41 0.08 -4.22
CA VAL A 328 -4.08 -0.11 -4.81
C VAL A 328 -4.33 -0.44 -6.28
N ALA A 329 -4.32 0.58 -7.13
CA ALA A 329 -4.51 0.38 -8.57
C ALA A 329 -3.39 -0.52 -9.10
N TRP A 330 -3.77 -1.68 -9.65
CA TRP A 330 -2.86 -2.50 -10.43
C TRP A 330 -2.63 -1.81 -11.78
N SER A 331 -1.52 -1.10 -11.91
CA SER A 331 -1.01 -0.73 -13.23
C SER A 331 -0.48 -2.02 -13.87
N ASN A 332 -1.02 -2.39 -15.04
CA ASN A 332 -0.43 -3.43 -15.89
C ASN A 332 1.11 -3.29 -15.86
N PRO A 333 1.89 -4.38 -15.69
CA PRO A 333 3.31 -4.29 -15.98
C PRO A 333 3.45 -3.80 -17.41
N VAL A 334 4.01 -2.60 -17.54
CA VAL A 334 4.29 -1.95 -18.81
C VAL A 334 5.12 -2.96 -19.62
N PRO A 335 4.65 -3.45 -20.79
CA PRO A 335 5.36 -4.48 -21.53
C PRO A 335 6.79 -4.01 -21.81
N ASP A 336 7.80 -4.88 -21.87
CA ASP A 336 9.22 -4.45 -21.93
C ASP A 336 9.53 -3.46 -23.06
N GLN A 337 8.77 -3.53 -24.16
CA GLN A 337 8.83 -2.59 -25.29
C GLN A 337 8.39 -1.13 -24.96
N TRP A 338 7.68 -0.93 -23.85
CA TRP A 338 7.17 0.36 -23.35
C TRP A 338 8.00 0.89 -22.16
N LYS A 339 9.03 0.16 -21.70
CA LYS A 339 9.90 0.59 -20.61
C LYS A 339 11.01 1.53 -21.11
N GLY A 340 11.33 2.54 -20.31
CA GLY A 340 12.41 3.49 -20.56
C GLY A 340 12.28 4.25 -21.88
N TYR A 341 13.42 4.51 -22.54
CA TYR A 341 13.50 5.32 -23.75
C TYR A 341 12.69 4.79 -24.94
N LYS A 342 12.43 3.47 -24.99
CA LYS A 342 11.69 2.83 -26.09
C LYS A 342 10.21 3.21 -26.09
N GLY A 343 9.60 3.34 -24.91
CA GLY A 343 8.22 3.82 -24.77
C GLY A 343 8.07 5.29 -25.15
N LEU A 344 9.08 6.11 -24.82
CA LEU A 344 9.09 7.53 -25.12
C LEU A 344 9.11 7.81 -26.64
N ILE A 345 9.90 7.08 -27.42
CA ILE A 345 10.02 7.28 -28.89
C ILE A 345 8.73 6.88 -29.64
N ARG A 346 7.95 5.95 -29.08
CA ARG A 346 6.75 5.42 -29.73
C ARG A 346 5.54 6.35 -29.58
N GLU A 347 5.45 7.05 -28.45
CA GLU A 347 4.37 8.00 -28.16
C GLU A 347 4.80 9.43 -28.51
N GLY A 348 4.68 9.79 -29.80
CA GLY A 348 5.15 11.07 -30.34
C GLY A 348 4.61 12.31 -29.63
N TYR A 349 3.40 12.23 -29.04
CA TYR A 349 2.83 13.31 -28.23
C TYR A 349 3.58 13.49 -26.90
N VAL A 350 3.88 12.40 -26.18
CA VAL A 350 4.59 12.43 -24.90
C VAL A 350 6.06 12.82 -25.12
N PHE A 351 6.68 12.34 -26.19
CA PHE A 351 8.00 12.79 -26.61
C PHE A 351 8.01 14.29 -26.93
N GLY A 352 7.03 14.77 -27.69
CA GLY A 352 6.87 16.19 -28.01
C GLY A 352 6.70 17.07 -26.78
N MET A 353 5.88 16.63 -25.81
CA MET A 353 5.74 17.32 -24.51
C MET A 353 7.04 17.33 -23.71
N ALA A 354 7.78 16.22 -23.67
CA ALA A 354 9.07 16.14 -22.98
C ALA A 354 10.12 17.07 -23.62
N CYS A 355 10.18 17.13 -24.96
CA CYS A 355 11.02 18.07 -25.68
C CYS A 355 10.61 19.53 -25.40
N PHE A 356 9.32 19.84 -25.45
CA PHE A 356 8.82 21.19 -25.18
C PHE A 356 9.10 21.64 -23.74
N ALA A 357 8.88 20.77 -22.75
CA ALA A 357 9.22 21.04 -21.35
C ALA A 357 10.72 21.26 -21.13
N SER A 358 11.58 20.62 -21.94
CA SER A 358 13.05 20.78 -21.88
C SER A 358 13.54 22.11 -22.47
N ILE A 359 12.77 22.73 -23.38
CA ILE A 359 13.13 24.03 -24.00
C ILE A 359 13.10 25.17 -22.96
N GLY A 360 12.20 25.09 -21.96
CA GLY A 360 12.12 26.08 -20.88
C GLY A 360 13.41 26.20 -20.04
N GLY A 361 14.17 25.11 -19.89
CA GLY A 361 15.45 25.11 -19.16
C GLY A 361 16.59 25.78 -19.91
N LEU A 362 16.54 25.82 -21.25
CA LEU A 362 17.54 26.47 -22.11
C LEU A 362 17.52 28.00 -22.01
N LEU A 363 16.37 28.58 -21.65
CA LEU A 363 16.16 30.03 -21.56
C LEU A 363 16.62 30.63 -20.23
N PHE A 364 16.71 29.82 -19.15
CA PHE A 364 17.07 30.29 -17.81
C PHE A 364 18.54 30.75 -17.67
N GLY A 365 19.42 30.43 -18.63
CA GLY A 365 20.84 30.80 -18.60
C GLY A 365 21.26 31.94 -19.54
N TYR A 366 20.35 32.48 -20.35
CA TYR A 366 20.67 33.45 -21.41
C TYR A 366 19.99 34.82 -21.25
N THR A 367 19.51 35.15 -20.05
CA THR A 367 19.00 36.50 -19.77
C THR A 367 20.16 37.44 -19.37
N PRO A 368 20.47 38.47 -20.17
CA PRO A 368 21.43 39.50 -19.75
C PRO A 368 20.82 40.33 -18.61
N THR A 369 21.40 40.27 -17.41
CA THR A 369 20.99 41.10 -16.27
C THR A 369 21.47 42.54 -16.46
N THR A 370 20.54 43.49 -16.54
CA THR A 370 20.82 44.92 -16.70
C THR A 370 20.99 45.69 -15.37
N THR A 371 20.97 45.02 -14.22
CA THR A 371 20.72 45.69 -12.92
C THR A 371 21.88 45.77 -11.92
N HIS A 372 23.09 45.31 -12.22
CA HIS A 372 24.27 45.60 -11.37
C HIS A 372 25.50 45.97 -12.20
N ARG A 373 25.69 47.28 -12.48
CA ARG A 373 26.96 47.82 -12.99
C ARG A 373 27.93 48.01 -11.83
N HIS A 374 29.01 47.21 -11.81
CA HIS A 374 30.21 47.54 -11.05
C HIS A 374 31.03 48.58 -11.86
N PRO A 375 31.67 49.59 -11.25
CA PRO A 375 32.25 50.72 -12.00
C PRO A 375 33.48 50.41 -12.88
N GLU A 376 34.00 49.18 -12.91
CA GLU A 376 35.27 48.86 -13.59
C GLU A 376 35.24 47.62 -14.50
N ALA A 377 34.07 47.05 -14.81
CA ALA A 377 33.95 45.87 -15.69
C ALA A 377 33.11 46.17 -16.93
N ASN A 378 33.76 46.28 -18.10
CA ASN A 378 33.12 46.58 -19.40
C ASN A 378 32.52 45.35 -20.12
N ASN A 379 32.19 44.26 -19.42
CA ASN A 379 31.61 43.07 -20.04
C ASN A 379 30.17 42.77 -19.57
N PRO A 380 29.27 42.35 -20.48
CA PRO A 380 27.92 41.93 -20.10
C PRO A 380 27.99 40.74 -19.14
N SER A 381 27.42 40.91 -17.94
CA SER A 381 27.32 39.85 -16.94
C SER A 381 26.03 39.06 -17.20
N TYR A 382 26.18 37.77 -17.51
CA TYR A 382 25.07 36.83 -17.65
C TYR A 382 24.60 36.41 -16.27
N ASP A 383 23.30 36.14 -16.11
CA ASP A 383 22.74 35.65 -14.85
C ASP A 383 23.33 34.27 -14.51
N GLN A 384 24.28 34.24 -13.57
CA GLN A 384 25.00 33.03 -13.17
C GLN A 384 24.28 32.26 -12.04
N GLY A 385 23.03 32.61 -11.74
CA GLY A 385 22.19 31.94 -10.75
C GLY A 385 22.78 31.94 -9.33
N VAL A 386 22.43 30.90 -8.56
CA VAL A 386 22.71 30.70 -7.12
C VAL A 386 24.20 30.80 -6.72
N ILE A 387 25.15 30.83 -7.68
CA ILE A 387 26.59 30.93 -7.44
C ILE A 387 27.16 32.35 -7.49
N SER A 388 26.40 33.32 -8.02
CA SER A 388 26.81 34.73 -8.12
C SER A 388 27.32 35.29 -6.79
N GLY A 389 26.70 34.89 -5.67
CA GLY A 389 27.12 35.28 -4.32
C GLY A 389 28.49 34.74 -3.89
N VAL A 390 28.92 33.57 -4.38
CA VAL A 390 30.24 32.97 -4.05
C VAL A 390 31.35 33.62 -4.85
N LEU A 391 31.08 33.94 -6.12
CA LEU A 391 32.06 34.55 -7.03
C LEU A 391 32.47 35.96 -6.62
N VAL A 392 31.59 36.69 -5.92
CA VAL A 392 31.88 38.02 -5.38
C VAL A 392 32.54 37.99 -3.99
N MET A 393 32.75 36.80 -3.39
CA MET A 393 33.40 36.70 -2.08
C MET A 393 34.90 36.96 -2.21
N THR A 394 35.40 37.95 -1.46
CA THR A 394 36.83 38.29 -1.42
C THR A 394 37.73 37.12 -1.05
N ASN A 395 37.26 36.21 -0.17
CA ASN A 395 38.01 35.02 0.22
C ASN A 395 38.08 33.97 -0.90
N PHE A 396 37.02 33.83 -1.69
CA PHE A 396 36.97 32.93 -2.84
C PHE A 396 37.90 33.42 -3.96
N GLY A 397 37.86 34.72 -4.28
CA GLY A 397 38.77 35.33 -5.26
C GLY A 397 40.25 35.23 -4.89
N LYS A 398 40.59 35.19 -3.59
CA LYS A 398 41.97 34.94 -3.14
C LYS A 398 42.43 33.50 -3.35
N HIS A 399 41.55 32.53 -3.13
CA HIS A 399 41.88 31.10 -3.26
C HIS A 399 41.78 30.59 -4.70
N PHE A 400 40.91 31.19 -5.51
CA PHE A 400 40.67 30.82 -6.91
C PHE A 400 40.70 32.04 -7.84
N PRO A 401 41.83 32.75 -7.95
CA PRO A 401 41.91 34.02 -8.67
C PRO A 401 41.55 33.90 -10.15
N THR A 402 41.99 32.83 -10.81
CA THR A 402 41.69 32.56 -12.23
C THR A 402 40.21 32.31 -12.48
N LEU A 403 39.54 31.60 -11.56
CA LEU A 403 38.11 31.31 -11.65
C LEU A 403 37.25 32.54 -11.33
N ALA A 404 37.74 33.43 -10.46
CA ALA A 404 37.05 34.68 -10.11
C ALA A 404 37.19 35.77 -11.19
N SER A 405 38.27 35.76 -11.97
CA SER A 405 38.52 36.79 -13.00
C SER A 405 38.10 36.41 -14.41
N ASP A 406 38.03 35.12 -14.75
CA ASP A 406 37.70 34.64 -16.11
C ASP A 406 36.20 34.34 -16.27
N PRO A 407 35.44 35.16 -17.04
CA PRO A 407 34.02 34.95 -17.27
C PRO A 407 33.69 33.59 -17.92
N THR A 408 34.61 33.05 -18.72
CA THR A 408 34.45 31.78 -19.41
C THR A 408 34.46 30.63 -18.41
N LEU A 409 35.41 30.64 -17.47
CA LEU A 409 35.50 29.63 -16.41
C LEU A 409 34.33 29.72 -15.44
N GLN A 410 33.84 30.93 -15.15
CA GLN A 410 32.60 31.11 -14.37
C GLN A 410 31.40 30.49 -15.07
N GLY A 411 31.24 30.75 -16.38
CA GLY A 411 30.18 30.16 -17.18
C GLY A 411 30.23 28.62 -17.20
N TRP A 412 31.42 28.06 -17.35
CA TRP A 412 31.63 26.61 -17.26
C TRP A 412 31.33 26.05 -15.86
N MET A 413 31.69 26.78 -14.81
CA MET A 413 31.43 26.35 -13.44
C MET A 413 29.93 26.22 -13.17
N VAL A 414 29.12 27.14 -13.68
CA VAL A 414 27.66 27.03 -13.61
C VAL A 414 27.17 25.85 -14.46
N SER A 415 27.63 25.75 -15.71
CA SER A 415 27.18 24.76 -16.70
C SER A 415 27.48 23.31 -16.31
N VAL A 416 28.61 23.04 -15.65
CA VAL A 416 29.01 21.67 -15.28
C VAL A 416 28.05 21.02 -14.28
N LEU A 417 27.44 21.80 -13.39
CA LEU A 417 26.38 21.28 -12.50
C LEU A 417 25.16 20.83 -13.31
N THR A 418 24.74 21.64 -14.29
CA THR A 418 23.60 21.36 -15.16
C THR A 418 23.86 20.16 -16.08
N LEU A 419 25.07 20.03 -16.63
CA LEU A 419 25.49 18.86 -17.40
C LEU A 419 25.48 17.59 -16.53
N GLY A 420 25.96 17.69 -15.29
CA GLY A 420 25.84 16.62 -14.30
C GLY A 420 24.38 16.25 -14.05
N ALA A 421 23.50 17.24 -13.85
CA ALA A 421 22.08 17.02 -13.62
C ALA A 421 21.37 16.37 -14.81
N MET A 422 21.71 16.75 -16.04
CA MET A 422 21.23 16.07 -17.24
C MET A 422 21.63 14.59 -17.25
N ALA A 423 22.90 14.29 -16.99
CA ALA A 423 23.38 12.90 -16.91
C ALA A 423 22.69 12.12 -15.79
N GLY A 424 22.55 12.72 -14.60
CA GLY A 424 21.88 12.14 -13.46
C GLY A 424 20.42 11.79 -13.74
N ALA A 425 19.67 12.71 -14.35
CA ALA A 425 18.27 12.49 -14.71
C ALA A 425 18.10 11.32 -15.72
N LEU A 426 18.98 11.22 -16.70
CA LEU A 426 18.99 10.13 -17.68
C LEU A 426 19.37 8.78 -17.05
N LEU A 427 20.37 8.76 -16.18
CA LEU A 427 20.82 7.53 -15.53
C LEU A 427 19.82 7.02 -14.48
N ASN A 428 19.07 7.92 -13.84
CA ASN A 428 18.25 7.55 -12.69
C ASN A 428 17.10 6.60 -13.05
N GLY A 429 16.45 6.78 -14.21
CA GLY A 429 15.31 5.94 -14.61
C GLY A 429 15.64 4.43 -14.59
N PRO A 430 16.62 3.97 -15.38
CA PRO A 430 17.04 2.57 -15.38
C PRO A 430 17.54 2.05 -14.02
N ILE A 431 18.18 2.92 -13.21
CA ILE A 431 18.67 2.55 -11.88
C ILE A 431 17.50 2.34 -10.92
N ALA A 432 16.53 3.26 -10.93
CA ALA A 432 15.35 3.21 -10.09
C ALA A 432 14.46 2.00 -10.40
N ASP A 433 14.35 1.63 -11.68
CA ASP A 433 13.62 0.44 -12.12
C ASP A 433 14.27 -0.88 -11.64
N ARG A 434 15.61 -0.91 -11.50
CA ARG A 434 16.35 -2.11 -11.07
C ARG A 434 16.51 -2.25 -9.56
N LEU A 435 16.81 -1.16 -8.86
CA LEU A 435 17.19 -1.18 -7.44
C LEU A 435 16.07 -0.68 -6.50
N SER A 436 14.90 -0.31 -7.04
CA SER A 436 13.82 0.43 -6.37
C SER A 436 14.12 1.93 -6.20
N ARG A 437 13.06 2.75 -6.32
CA ARG A 437 13.11 4.21 -6.21
C ARG A 437 13.66 4.69 -4.87
N ARG A 438 13.28 4.03 -3.76
CA ARG A 438 13.76 4.38 -2.41
C ARG A 438 15.28 4.30 -2.32
N TRP A 439 15.88 3.24 -2.86
CA TRP A 439 17.34 3.05 -2.83
C TRP A 439 18.06 3.96 -3.82
N SER A 440 17.46 4.24 -4.98
CA SER A 440 17.96 5.24 -5.93
C SER A 440 18.04 6.64 -5.31
N LEU A 441 17.02 7.06 -4.53
CA LEU A 441 17.03 8.34 -3.82
C LEU A 441 18.09 8.41 -2.72
N LEU A 442 18.26 7.33 -1.94
CA LEU A 442 19.33 7.25 -0.93
C LEU A 442 20.71 7.32 -1.57
N ALA A 443 20.93 6.60 -2.68
CA ALA A 443 22.18 6.66 -3.42
C ALA A 443 22.46 8.07 -3.97
N ALA A 444 21.44 8.75 -4.51
CA ALA A 444 21.56 10.13 -4.97
C ALA A 444 21.98 11.07 -3.84
N ASN A 445 21.42 10.93 -2.63
CA ASN A 445 21.85 11.72 -1.47
C ASN A 445 23.32 11.49 -1.10
N VAL A 446 23.79 10.23 -1.13
CA VAL A 446 25.21 9.93 -0.90
C VAL A 446 26.10 10.59 -1.95
N ILE A 447 25.73 10.50 -3.23
CA ILE A 447 26.46 11.15 -4.33
C ILE A 447 26.49 12.67 -4.13
N PHE A 448 25.37 13.27 -3.70
CA PHE A 448 25.28 14.71 -3.43
C PHE A 448 26.24 15.13 -2.29
N LEU A 449 26.26 14.36 -1.20
CA LEU A 449 27.15 14.60 -0.06
C LEU A 449 28.62 14.49 -0.48
N CYS A 450 28.98 13.49 -1.28
CA CYS A 450 30.33 13.37 -1.82
C CYS A 450 30.71 14.58 -2.69
N GLY A 451 29.84 14.98 -3.63
CA GLY A 451 30.09 16.14 -4.50
C GLY A 451 30.21 17.45 -3.71
N SER A 452 29.39 17.62 -2.66
CA SER A 452 29.45 18.77 -1.77
C SER A 452 30.73 18.77 -0.93
N ALA A 453 31.13 17.63 -0.38
CA ALA A 453 32.37 17.49 0.39
C ALA A 453 33.61 17.83 -0.46
N VAL A 454 33.65 17.35 -1.72
CA VAL A 454 34.74 17.68 -2.66
C VAL A 454 34.80 19.17 -2.96
N GLN A 455 33.65 19.84 -3.10
CA GLN A 455 33.61 21.31 -3.28
C GLN A 455 34.09 22.05 -2.02
N CYS A 456 33.65 21.64 -0.84
CA CYS A 456 34.06 22.27 0.43
C CYS A 456 35.56 22.09 0.72
N ALA A 457 36.14 20.95 0.31
CA ALA A 457 37.56 20.66 0.49
C ALA A 457 38.44 21.10 -0.70
N ALA A 458 37.87 21.82 -1.67
CA ALA A 458 38.57 22.17 -2.90
C ALA A 458 39.80 23.05 -2.62
N ARG A 459 40.95 22.61 -3.14
CA ARG A 459 42.21 23.39 -3.12
C ARG A 459 42.65 23.88 -4.49
N THR A 460 42.03 23.35 -5.54
CA THR A 460 42.28 23.75 -6.92
C THR A 460 40.97 23.88 -7.67
N THR A 461 40.97 24.68 -8.74
CA THR A 461 39.82 24.89 -9.61
C THR A 461 39.20 23.56 -10.09
N ALA A 462 40.04 22.57 -10.41
CA ALA A 462 39.58 21.25 -10.84
C ALA A 462 38.70 20.54 -9.79
N HIS A 463 38.99 20.66 -8.49
CA HIS A 463 38.17 20.06 -7.43
C HIS A 463 36.77 20.68 -7.38
N ILE A 464 36.65 22.00 -7.61
CA ILE A 464 35.35 22.67 -7.69
C ILE A 464 34.55 22.07 -8.86
N PHE A 465 35.16 21.97 -10.05
CA PHE A 465 34.50 21.40 -11.22
C PHE A 465 34.07 19.95 -11.02
N VAL A 466 34.95 19.10 -10.47
CA VAL A 466 34.63 17.69 -10.19
C VAL A 466 33.51 17.59 -9.16
N GLY A 467 33.62 18.29 -8.04
CA GLY A 467 32.60 18.24 -7.00
C GLY A 467 31.24 18.76 -7.49
N ARG A 468 31.23 19.78 -8.36
CA ARG A 468 30.03 20.27 -9.02
C ARG A 468 29.44 19.28 -10.03
N ALA A 469 30.26 18.60 -10.82
CA ALA A 469 29.77 17.56 -11.72
C ALA A 469 29.09 16.43 -10.95
N VAL A 470 29.72 15.96 -9.86
CA VAL A 470 29.20 14.89 -8.99
C VAL A 470 27.92 15.32 -8.29
N ALA A 471 27.90 16.52 -7.68
CA ALA A 471 26.70 17.06 -7.07
C ALA A 471 25.57 17.24 -8.11
N GLY A 472 25.92 17.63 -9.34
CA GLY A 472 25.01 17.76 -10.46
C GLY A 472 24.31 16.44 -10.76
N VAL A 473 25.06 15.34 -10.88
CA VAL A 473 24.48 13.99 -11.08
C VAL A 473 23.42 13.68 -10.03
N ALA A 474 23.72 13.94 -8.76
CA ALA A 474 22.74 13.73 -7.69
C ALA A 474 21.50 14.63 -7.81
N VAL A 475 21.68 15.93 -8.11
CA VAL A 475 20.56 16.86 -8.33
C VAL A 475 19.66 16.35 -9.45
N GLY A 476 20.25 15.89 -10.56
CA GLY A 476 19.51 15.27 -11.67
C GLY A 476 18.70 14.05 -11.27
N MET A 477 19.33 13.15 -10.50
CA MET A 477 18.67 11.95 -9.98
C MET A 477 17.50 12.30 -9.05
N LEU A 478 17.68 13.27 -8.14
CA LEU A 478 16.66 13.70 -7.19
C LEU A 478 15.49 14.42 -7.87
N SER A 479 15.78 15.35 -8.80
CA SER A 479 14.76 16.10 -9.54
C SER A 479 13.83 15.19 -10.36
N MET A 480 14.36 14.07 -10.87
CA MET A 480 13.57 13.05 -11.57
C MET A 480 12.90 12.07 -10.60
N GLY A 481 13.63 11.60 -9.58
CA GLY A 481 13.20 10.52 -8.70
C GLY A 481 12.15 10.91 -7.67
N VAL A 482 12.26 12.10 -7.08
CA VAL A 482 11.39 12.54 -5.97
C VAL A 482 9.93 12.70 -6.42
N PRO A 483 9.61 13.39 -7.53
CA PRO A 483 8.21 13.53 -7.97
C PRO A 483 7.56 12.20 -8.31
N LEU A 484 8.32 11.26 -8.90
CA LEU A 484 7.83 9.92 -9.23
C LEU A 484 7.55 9.09 -7.97
N TYR A 485 8.46 9.14 -7.00
CA TYR A 485 8.28 8.44 -5.73
C TYR A 485 7.10 8.99 -4.93
N LEU A 486 6.92 10.32 -4.91
CA LEU A 486 5.72 10.95 -4.34
C LEU A 486 4.45 10.55 -5.09
N GLY A 487 4.51 10.45 -6.42
CA GLY A 487 3.40 9.99 -7.25
C GLY A 487 2.97 8.55 -6.95
N GLU A 488 3.90 7.68 -6.54
CA GLU A 488 3.60 6.29 -6.17
C GLU A 488 3.03 6.16 -4.75
N LEU A 489 3.54 6.95 -3.80
CA LEU A 489 3.13 6.87 -2.40
C LEU A 489 1.85 7.65 -2.09
N ALA A 490 1.64 8.79 -2.75
CA ALA A 490 0.55 9.69 -2.40
C ALA A 490 -0.75 9.33 -3.14
N PRO A 491 -1.91 9.47 -2.48
CA PRO A 491 -3.21 9.30 -3.12
C PRO A 491 -3.42 10.37 -4.21
N PRO A 492 -4.14 10.06 -5.31
CA PRO A 492 -4.21 10.92 -6.50
C PRO A 492 -4.66 12.36 -6.24
N ASN A 493 -5.50 12.56 -5.23
CA ASN A 493 -6.09 13.86 -4.86
C ASN A 493 -5.08 14.86 -4.26
N ILE A 494 -3.93 14.40 -3.72
CA ILE A 494 -2.94 15.30 -3.09
C ILE A 494 -1.60 15.37 -3.83
N ARG A 495 -1.38 14.56 -4.87
CA ARG A 495 -0.11 14.49 -5.62
C ARG A 495 0.35 15.85 -6.13
N GLY A 496 -0.57 16.61 -6.76
CA GLY A 496 -0.27 17.94 -7.28
C GLY A 496 0.17 18.92 -6.19
N ALA A 497 -0.49 18.88 -5.02
CA ALA A 497 -0.15 19.72 -3.88
C ALA A 497 1.22 19.36 -3.28
N LEU A 498 1.56 18.07 -3.19
CA LEU A 498 2.87 17.62 -2.69
C LEU A 498 4.01 18.02 -3.63
N VAL A 499 3.81 17.88 -4.94
CA VAL A 499 4.80 18.33 -5.94
C VAL A 499 4.93 19.85 -5.92
N ALA A 500 3.84 20.60 -5.78
CA ALA A 500 3.88 22.05 -5.64
C ALA A 500 4.61 22.48 -4.35
N LEU A 501 4.35 21.81 -3.23
CA LEU A 501 5.02 22.07 -1.96
C LEU A 501 6.52 21.76 -2.04
N GLN A 502 6.92 20.71 -2.76
CA GLN A 502 8.32 20.41 -3.03
C GLN A 502 8.99 21.56 -3.82
N GLN A 503 8.36 22.04 -4.90
CA GLN A 503 8.90 23.16 -5.68
C GLN A 503 8.97 24.46 -4.86
N LEU A 504 7.96 24.69 -4.01
CA LEU A 504 7.96 25.81 -3.08
C LEU A 504 9.10 25.70 -2.05
N ALA A 505 9.38 24.50 -1.52
CA ALA A 505 10.47 24.29 -0.58
C ALA A 505 11.85 24.50 -1.22
N ILE A 506 12.04 24.08 -2.48
CA ILE A 506 13.28 24.31 -3.24
C ILE A 506 13.49 25.82 -3.44
N THR A 507 12.47 26.54 -3.89
CA THR A 507 12.55 27.99 -4.16
C THR A 507 12.64 28.84 -2.89
N TYR A 508 11.95 28.48 -1.82
CA TYR A 508 12.01 29.19 -0.53
C TYR A 508 13.40 29.06 0.13
N GLN A 509 14.06 27.91 -0.03
CA GLN A 509 15.44 27.71 0.43
C GLN A 509 16.42 28.65 -0.29
N GLU A 510 16.26 28.86 -1.60
CA GLU A 510 17.08 29.81 -2.36
C GLU A 510 16.92 31.25 -1.85
N LEU A 511 15.69 31.67 -1.51
CA LEU A 511 15.44 32.99 -0.91
C LEU A 511 16.10 33.16 0.47
N PHE A 512 16.02 32.14 1.33
CA PHE A 512 16.53 32.21 2.70
C PHE A 512 18.07 32.23 2.74
N VAL A 513 18.72 31.48 1.84
CA VAL A 513 20.18 31.43 1.69
C VAL A 513 20.75 32.79 1.25
N VAL A 514 20.08 33.47 0.32
CA VAL A 514 20.50 34.81 -0.15
C VAL A 514 20.42 35.86 0.97
N HIS A 515 19.44 35.77 1.88
CA HIS A 515 19.27 36.77 2.95
C HIS A 515 20.25 36.59 4.13
N HIS A 516 20.71 35.37 4.42
CA HIS A 516 21.50 35.07 5.63
C HIS A 516 22.99 34.73 5.40
N LEU A 517 23.44 34.55 4.16
CA LEU A 517 24.86 34.44 3.82
C LEU A 517 25.68 35.72 4.13
N SER A 518 25.02 36.85 4.41
CA SER A 518 25.69 38.05 4.93
C SER A 518 26.12 37.92 6.41
N LYS A 519 25.64 36.93 7.18
CA LYS A 519 25.89 36.91 8.65
C LYS A 519 26.22 35.60 9.35
N ARG A 520 26.06 34.38 8.81
CA ARG A 520 26.61 33.13 9.43
C ARG A 520 26.46 31.89 8.51
N LEU A 521 27.57 31.46 7.90
CA LEU A 521 27.67 30.27 7.02
C LEU A 521 27.28 28.94 7.73
N MET A 522 27.49 28.88 9.05
CA MET A 522 27.29 27.65 9.84
C MET A 522 25.81 27.29 10.02
N ILE A 523 24.90 28.27 10.08
CA ILE A 523 23.46 28.05 10.21
C ILE A 523 22.86 27.54 8.89
N ALA A 524 23.35 28.03 7.75
CA ALA A 524 22.94 27.56 6.44
C ALA A 524 23.32 26.09 6.22
N CYS A 525 24.54 25.67 6.58
CA CYS A 525 24.94 24.26 6.53
C CYS A 525 24.12 23.40 7.50
N LEU A 526 23.82 23.89 8.71
CA LEU A 526 23.01 23.15 9.68
C LEU A 526 21.57 22.97 9.19
N LEU A 527 20.97 24.00 8.58
CA LEU A 527 19.64 23.94 7.97
C LEU A 527 19.61 23.01 6.75
N GLN A 528 20.68 22.96 5.96
CA GLN A 528 20.81 22.04 4.83
C GLN A 528 20.94 20.58 5.28
N ILE A 529 21.68 20.33 6.37
CA ILE A 529 21.77 19.02 7.02
C ILE A 529 20.43 18.64 7.64
N ILE A 530 19.78 19.58 8.34
CA ILE A 530 18.43 19.37 8.90
C ILE A 530 17.49 19.01 7.76
N GLN A 531 17.42 19.76 6.66
CA GLN A 531 16.51 19.50 5.54
C GLN A 531 16.81 18.17 4.79
N GLN A 532 18.06 17.70 4.76
CA GLN A 532 18.41 16.39 4.21
C GLN A 532 18.16 15.21 5.17
N PHE A 533 18.27 15.42 6.49
CA PHE A 533 17.89 14.43 7.50
C PHE A 533 16.39 14.42 7.81
N THR A 534 15.75 15.57 7.67
CA THR A 534 14.32 15.75 7.79
C THR A 534 13.70 15.51 6.43
N GLY A 535 13.53 14.23 6.10
CA GLY A 535 12.34 13.77 5.38
C GLY A 535 11.06 14.07 6.17
N ILE A 536 10.87 15.33 6.61
CA ILE A 536 9.63 15.84 7.20
C ILE A 536 8.68 16.10 6.03
N ASN A 537 8.19 14.97 5.55
CA ASN A 537 6.92 14.68 4.90
C ASN A 537 6.85 13.17 4.53
N ALA A 538 7.79 12.35 5.04
CA ALA A 538 7.60 10.92 5.19
C ALA A 538 6.93 10.54 6.53
N ILE A 539 6.69 11.50 7.42
CA ILE A 539 5.85 11.38 8.63
C ILE A 539 5.17 12.73 8.91
N ILE A 540 4.19 13.10 8.09
CA ILE A 540 2.88 13.64 8.50
C ILE A 540 1.86 13.07 7.51
#